data_AF-A0A934GQV9-F1
#
_entry.id   AF-A0A934GQV9-F1
#
_cell.length_a   1.000
_cell.length_b   1.000
_cell.length_c   1.000
_cell.angle_alpha   90.00
_cell.angle_beta   90.00
_cell.angle_gamma   90.00
#
_symmetry.space_group_name_H-M   'P 1'
#
loop_
_entity.id
_entity.type
_entity.pdbx_description
1 polymer ?
#
loop_
_entity_poly.entity_id
_entity_poly.type
_entity_poly.pdbx_seq_one_letter_code
_entity_poly.pdbx_strand_id
1 'polypeptide(L)'
;MPGFELASLAILGGLCWLWFDSLKARDAAIAATRRACATEGLLLLDDTVAIAGLKPDRDADGQLKLRRVYEFEYSDTGNNRRKGSVVIRGSRILVINIGLRLVPEERTLH
;
A
#
# COMPACT_ATOMS: atom_id res chain seq x y z
N MET A 1 28.76 27.14 -8.57
CA MET A 1 27.52 26.82 -9.32
C MET A 1 26.50 26.29 -8.32
N PRO A 2 25.71 27.16 -7.68
CA PRO A 2 24.80 26.79 -6.58
C PRO A 2 23.64 25.87 -6.99
N GLY A 3 23.42 25.68 -8.30
CA GLY A 3 22.35 24.82 -8.81
C GLY A 3 22.47 23.35 -8.39
N PHE A 4 23.69 22.80 -8.28
CA PHE A 4 23.89 21.41 -7.86
C PHE A 4 23.59 21.21 -6.37
N GLU A 5 23.90 22.19 -5.53
CA GLU A 5 23.61 22.18 -4.09
C GLU A 5 22.09 22.25 -3.85
N LEU A 6 21.39 23.12 -4.58
CA LEU A 6 19.94 23.20 -4.52
C LEU A 6 19.27 21.93 -5.07
N ALA A 7 19.78 21.38 -6.17
CA ALA A 7 19.25 20.15 -6.76
C ALA A 7 19.45 18.94 -5.82
N SER A 8 20.62 18.80 -5.20
CA SER A 8 20.89 17.70 -4.27
C SER A 8 19.99 17.79 -3.03
N LEU A 9 19.80 18.98 -2.47
CA LEU A 9 18.88 19.21 -1.36
C LEU A 9 17.43 18.89 -1.74
N ALA A 10 16.98 19.30 -2.93
CA ALA A 10 15.64 18.99 -3.41
C ALA A 10 15.43 17.48 -3.60
N ILE A 11 16.41 16.77 -4.17
CA ILE A 11 16.37 15.31 -4.35
C ILE A 11 16.33 14.62 -2.99
N LEU A 12 17.19 15.02 -2.06
CA LEU A 12 17.26 14.42 -0.72
C LEU A 12 15.98 14.66 0.06
N GLY A 13 15.43 15.88 0.01
CA GLY A 13 14.12 16.20 0.58
C GLY A 13 12.99 15.37 -0.02
N GLY A 14 12.98 15.20 -1.33
CA GLY A 14 12.03 14.33 -2.03
C GLY A 14 12.13 12.86 -1.61
N LEU A 15 13.35 12.32 -1.51
CA LEU A 15 13.58 10.95 -1.03
C LEU A 15 13.15 10.76 0.42
N CYS A 16 13.48 11.69 1.32
CA CYS A 16 13.04 11.66 2.70
C CYS A 16 11.51 11.71 2.81
N TRP A 17 10.85 12.56 2.01
CA TRP A 17 9.40 12.65 1.98
C TRP A 17 8.77 11.35 1.46
N LEU A 18 9.28 10.79 0.36
CA LEU A 18 8.82 9.51 -0.20
C LEU A 18 9.00 8.35 0.79
N TRP A 19 10.12 8.33 1.51
CA TRP A 19 10.39 7.35 2.55
C TRP A 19 9.36 7.45 3.69
N PHE A 20 9.17 8.65 4.22
CA PHE A 20 8.22 8.90 5.31
C PHE A 20 6.77 8.58 4.91
N ASP A 21 6.34 8.99 3.71
CA ASP A 21 5.01 8.67 3.19
C ASP A 21 4.83 7.15 3.02
N SER A 22 5.87 6.43 2.60
CA SER A 22 5.82 4.98 2.44
C SER A 22 5.73 4.24 3.77
N LEU A 23 6.45 4.69 4.81
CA LEU A 23 6.31 4.14 6.17
C LEU A 23 4.89 4.37 6.72
N LYS A 24 4.39 5.59 6.61
CA LYS A 24 3.03 5.94 7.05
C LYS A 24 1.96 5.13 6.33
N ALA A 25 2.11 4.91 5.03
CA ALA A 25 1.21 4.10 4.23
C ALA A 25 1.23 2.62 4.67
N ARG A 26 2.42 2.07 4.94
CA ARG A 26 2.59 0.70 5.41
C ARG A 26 1.93 0.49 6.78
N ASP A 27 2.16 1.39 7.73
CA ASP A 27 1.56 1.28 9.06
C ASP A 27 0.03 1.37 9.01
N ALA A 28 -0.50 2.26 8.18
CA ALA A 28 -1.94 2.37 7.95
C ALA A 28 -2.52 1.08 7.33
N ALA A 29 -1.82 0.49 6.36
CA ALA A 29 -2.22 -0.77 5.74
C ALA A 29 -2.23 -1.93 6.74
N ILE A 30 -1.17 -2.10 7.54
CA ILE A 30 -1.11 -3.14 8.59
C ILE A 30 -2.25 -2.96 9.60
N ALA A 31 -2.42 -1.74 10.12
CA ALA A 31 -3.44 -1.46 11.12
C ALA A 31 -4.85 -1.78 10.62
N ALA A 32 -5.15 -1.50 9.36
CA ALA A 32 -6.47 -1.77 8.81
C ALA A 32 -6.68 -3.21 8.38
N THR A 33 -5.65 -3.88 7.81
CA THR A 33 -5.71 -5.31 7.54
C THR A 33 -5.95 -6.08 8.83
N ARG A 34 -5.23 -5.76 9.91
CA ARG A 34 -5.43 -6.38 11.23
C ARG A 34 -6.84 -6.17 11.74
N ARG A 35 -7.39 -4.95 11.64
CA ARG A 35 -8.78 -4.67 12.03
C ARG A 35 -9.78 -5.45 11.19
N ALA A 36 -9.60 -5.50 9.87
CA ALA A 36 -10.49 -6.23 8.96
C ALA A 36 -10.49 -7.73 9.27
N CYS A 37 -9.31 -8.34 9.45
CA CYS A 37 -9.20 -9.74 9.86
C CYS A 37 -9.86 -9.98 11.23
N ALA A 38 -9.63 -9.11 12.21
CA ALA A 38 -10.23 -9.25 13.54
C ALA A 38 -11.77 -9.14 13.50
N THR A 39 -12.34 -8.27 12.67
CA THR A 39 -13.79 -8.15 12.50
C THR A 39 -14.42 -9.40 11.87
N GLU A 40 -13.70 -10.05 10.96
CA GLU A 40 -14.18 -11.28 10.29
C GLU A 40 -13.77 -12.58 10.99
N GLY A 41 -13.11 -12.50 12.16
CA GLY A 41 -12.65 -13.68 12.89
C GLY A 41 -11.53 -14.46 12.18
N LEU A 42 -10.78 -13.78 11.31
CA LEU A 42 -9.67 -14.34 10.53
C LEU A 42 -8.34 -14.14 11.25
N LEU A 43 -7.44 -15.11 11.12
CA LEU A 43 -6.08 -15.04 11.65
C LEU A 43 -5.14 -14.43 10.61
N LEU A 44 -4.57 -13.26 10.87
CA LEU A 44 -3.51 -12.68 10.03
C LEU A 44 -2.19 -13.44 10.30
N LEU A 45 -1.62 -14.07 9.28
CA LEU A 45 -0.52 -15.05 9.48
C LEU A 45 0.82 -14.39 9.79
N ASP A 46 1.21 -13.43 8.96
CA ASP A 46 2.54 -12.80 9.06
C ASP A 46 2.49 -11.47 9.82
N ASP A 47 1.31 -11.06 10.30
CA ASP A 47 1.05 -9.79 11.00
C ASP A 47 1.61 -8.54 10.29
N THR A 48 1.85 -8.68 8.99
CA THR A 48 2.54 -7.72 8.13
C THR A 48 1.88 -7.73 6.77
N VAL A 49 2.21 -6.71 5.98
CA VAL A 49 1.78 -6.55 4.60
C VAL A 49 3.03 -6.36 3.73
N ALA A 50 3.04 -7.00 2.57
CA ALA A 50 4.11 -6.91 1.58
C ALA A 50 3.67 -6.00 0.43
N ILE A 51 4.55 -5.14 -0.08
CA ILE A 51 4.21 -4.28 -1.21
C ILE A 51 4.17 -5.11 -2.50
N ALA A 52 3.03 -5.07 -3.19
CA ALA A 52 2.82 -5.76 -4.46
C ALA A 52 2.84 -4.80 -5.66
N GLY A 53 2.51 -3.53 -5.44
CA GLY A 53 2.54 -2.53 -6.51
C GLY A 53 2.57 -1.09 -6.00
N LEU A 54 3.25 -0.23 -6.75
CA LEU A 54 3.31 1.21 -6.53
C LEU A 54 3.02 1.93 -7.84
N LYS A 55 2.01 2.80 -7.87
CA LYS A 55 1.67 3.61 -9.04
C LYS A 55 1.42 5.05 -8.62
N PRO A 56 1.96 6.05 -9.32
CA PRO A 56 1.54 7.43 -9.15
C PRO A 56 0.09 7.56 -9.60
N ASP A 57 -0.68 8.32 -8.83
CA ASP A 57 -2.10 8.51 -9.03
C ASP A 57 -2.46 9.97 -8.74
N ARG A 58 -3.49 10.48 -9.40
CA ARG A 58 -4.01 11.81 -9.08
C ARG A 58 -5.29 11.65 -8.31
N ASP A 59 -5.34 12.29 -7.14
CA ASP A 59 -6.56 12.33 -6.37
C ASP A 59 -7.61 13.23 -7.04
N ALA A 60 -8.87 13.19 -6.56
CA ALA A 60 -9.94 14.04 -7.09
C ALA A 60 -9.60 15.54 -7.05
N ASP A 61 -8.76 15.95 -6.09
CA ASP A 61 -8.26 17.33 -5.93
C ASP A 61 -7.06 17.67 -6.83
N GLY A 62 -6.70 16.80 -7.78
CA GLY A 62 -5.57 16.98 -8.70
C GLY A 62 -4.18 16.78 -8.08
N GLN A 63 -4.11 16.47 -6.79
CA GLN A 63 -2.85 16.22 -6.08
C GLN A 63 -2.25 14.88 -6.48
N LEU A 64 -0.96 14.87 -6.82
CA LEU A 64 -0.22 13.65 -7.10
C LEU A 64 0.02 12.89 -5.79
N LYS A 65 -0.56 11.70 -5.66
CA LYS A 65 -0.39 10.80 -4.53
C LYS A 65 0.07 9.44 -5.01
N LEU A 66 0.74 8.70 -4.15
CA LEU A 66 1.16 7.34 -4.47
C LEU A 66 0.04 6.36 -4.10
N ARG A 67 -0.44 5.63 -5.09
CA ARG A 67 -1.32 4.47 -4.90
C ARG A 67 -0.45 3.24 -4.72
N ARG A 68 -0.67 2.53 -3.62
CA ARG A 68 0.07 1.33 -3.23
C ARG A 68 -0.90 0.17 -3.09
N VAL A 69 -0.48 -0.99 -3.56
CA VAL A 69 -1.15 -2.26 -3.32
C VAL A 69 -0.25 -3.05 -2.40
N TYR A 70 -0.79 -3.47 -1.27
CA TYR A 70 -0.13 -4.41 -0.39
C TYR A 70 -0.88 -5.72 -0.39
N GLU A 71 -0.15 -6.82 -0.33
CA GLU A 71 -0.67 -8.17 -0.16
C GLU A 71 -0.37 -8.66 1.25
N PHE A 72 -1.24 -9.51 1.76
CA PHE A 72 -1.10 -10.13 3.07
C PHE A 72 -1.72 -11.51 3.06
N GLU A 73 -1.37 -12.31 4.06
CA GLU A 73 -1.85 -13.68 4.17
C GLU A 73 -2.61 -13.89 5.47
N TYR A 74 -3.72 -14.60 5.37
CA TYR A 74 -4.62 -14.85 6.49
C TYR A 74 -5.18 -16.28 6.44
N SER A 75 -5.73 -16.74 7.56
CA SER A 75 -6.38 -18.03 7.70
C SER A 75 -7.79 -17.86 8.23
N ASP A 76 -8.72 -18.61 7.66
CA ASP A 76 -10.11 -18.73 8.14
C ASP A 76 -10.30 -19.96 9.04
N THR A 77 -9.56 -21.03 8.82
CA THR A 77 -9.67 -22.29 9.57
C THR A 77 -8.51 -22.57 10.53
N GLY A 78 -7.47 -21.74 10.52
CA GLY A 78 -6.24 -21.93 11.29
C GLY A 78 -5.21 -22.87 10.66
N ASN A 79 -5.61 -23.65 9.65
CA ASN A 79 -4.71 -24.54 8.89
C ASN A 79 -4.73 -24.27 7.37
N ASN A 80 -5.33 -23.14 6.98
CA ASN A 80 -5.39 -22.64 5.60
C ASN A 80 -4.54 -21.37 5.45
N ARG A 81 -4.01 -21.12 4.26
CA ARG A 81 -3.32 -19.87 3.91
C ARG A 81 -4.00 -19.26 2.71
N ARG A 82 -4.68 -18.14 2.93
CA ARG A 82 -5.36 -17.35 1.90
C ARG A 82 -4.64 -16.03 1.72
N LYS A 83 -4.68 -15.51 0.49
CA LYS A 83 -4.11 -14.21 0.15
C LYS A 83 -5.21 -13.15 0.13
N GLY A 84 -4.93 -12.02 0.76
CA GLY A 84 -5.73 -10.80 0.69
C GLY A 84 -4.89 -9.65 0.14
N SER A 85 -5.55 -8.57 -0.24
CA SER A 85 -4.87 -7.35 -0.68
C SER A 85 -5.54 -6.10 -0.14
N VAL A 86 -4.76 -5.06 0.09
CA VAL A 86 -5.23 -3.73 0.49
C VAL A 86 -4.65 -2.68 -0.45
N VAL A 87 -5.53 -1.84 -0.99
CA VAL A 87 -5.15 -0.71 -1.84
C VAL A 87 -5.26 0.56 -1.01
N ILE A 88 -4.17 1.32 -0.96
CA ILE A 88 -4.05 2.56 -0.23
C ILE A 88 -3.57 3.68 -1.16
N ARG A 89 -4.03 4.91 -0.95
CA ARG A 89 -3.58 6.11 -1.66
C ARG A 89 -3.06 7.12 -0.64
N GLY A 90 -1.77 7.44 -0.70
CA GLY A 90 -1.08 8.11 0.40
C GLY A 90 -1.24 7.29 1.68
N SER A 91 -1.90 7.85 2.69
CA SER A 91 -2.26 7.17 3.95
C SER A 91 -3.74 6.78 4.06
N ARG A 92 -4.52 6.91 2.98
CA ARG A 92 -5.97 6.62 2.99
C ARG A 92 -6.26 5.29 2.32
N ILE A 93 -7.00 4.43 3.01
CA ILE A 93 -7.39 3.13 2.48
C ILE A 93 -8.55 3.29 1.51
N LEU A 94 -8.39 2.68 0.33
CA LEU A 94 -9.39 2.70 -0.72
C LEU A 94 -10.24 1.42 -0.70
N VAL A 95 -9.57 0.26 -0.65
CA VAL A 95 -10.26 -1.04 -0.63
C VAL A 95 -9.40 -2.09 0.09
N ILE A 96 -10.06 -3.00 0.79
CA ILE A 96 -9.47 -4.22 1.36
C ILE A 96 -10.22 -5.39 0.73
N ASN A 97 -9.48 -6.36 0.20
CA ASN A 97 -10.02 -7.55 -0.42
C ASN A 97 -9.58 -8.76 0.38
N ILE A 98 -10.57 -9.44 0.96
CA ILE A 98 -10.44 -10.69 1.69
C ILE A 98 -11.24 -11.71 0.89
N GLY A 99 -10.58 -12.75 0.37
CA GLY A 99 -11.26 -13.87 -0.30
C GLY A 99 -11.77 -13.62 -1.71
N LEU A 100 -11.76 -12.37 -2.20
CA LEU A 100 -12.05 -12.04 -3.60
C LEU A 100 -10.73 -11.81 -4.36
N ARG A 101 -10.54 -12.61 -5.42
CA ARG A 101 -9.48 -12.44 -6.40
C ARG A 101 -9.66 -11.06 -7.04
N LEU A 102 -8.88 -10.06 -6.60
CA LEU A 102 -8.55 -8.98 -7.52
C LEU A 102 -7.76 -9.65 -8.63
N VAL A 103 -8.39 -9.84 -9.78
CA VAL A 103 -7.68 -9.92 -11.05
C VAL A 103 -7.33 -8.48 -11.38
N PRO A 104 -6.06 -8.03 -11.29
CA PRO A 104 -5.65 -6.83 -11.98
C PRO A 104 -5.06 -7.31 -13.31
N GLU A 105 -5.91 -7.76 -14.23
CA GLU A 105 -5.46 -8.02 -15.59
C GLU A 105 -5.71 -6.78 -16.44
N GLU A 106 -4.64 -6.39 -17.12
CA GLU A 106 -4.62 -5.50 -18.28
C GLU A 106 -4.69 -3.99 -18.02
N ARG A 107 -3.52 -3.42 -17.72
CA ARG A 107 -3.11 -2.24 -18.47
C ARG A 107 -1.96 -2.65 -19.40
N THR A 108 -2.35 -3.27 -20.49
CA THR A 108 -1.62 -3.43 -21.74
C THR A 108 -0.94 -2.10 -22.07
N LEU A 109 0.37 -2.16 -22.29
CA LEU A 109 1.13 -1.13 -22.98
C LEU A 109 0.55 -0.99 -24.39
N HIS A 110 -0.04 0.16 -24.70
CA HIS A 110 -0.19 0.69 -26.05
C HIS A 110 -0.01 2.21 -25.98
#